data_AF-A0A9X9LTJ6-F1
#
_entry.id   AF-A0A9X9LTJ6-F1
#
_cell.length_a   1.000
_cell.length_b   1.000
_cell.length_c   1.000
_cell.angle_alpha   90.00
_cell.angle_beta   90.00
_cell.angle_gamma   90.00
#
_symmetry.space_group_name_H-M   'P 1'
#
loop_
_entity.id
_entity.type
_entity.pdbx_description
1 polymer ?
#
loop_
_entity_poly.entity_id
_entity_poly.type
_entity_poly.pdbx_seq_one_letter_code
_entity_poly.pdbx_strand_id
1 'polypeptide(L)'
;MVACLSPADNNYDETLSTLRYANRAKNIRNKTRINEDPKDALLREYQEEIKKLKAILAQQMSPGNLAGGWPGEEGAGRPRAGDRGFPSAAPV
;
A
#
# COMPACT_ATOMS: atom_id res chain seq x y z
N MET A 1 5.04 -13.08 -25.93
CA MET A 1 4.84 -14.40 -26.55
C MET A 1 6.08 -14.76 -27.35
N VAL A 2 6.53 -16.01 -27.30
CA VAL A 2 7.64 -16.54 -28.11
C VAL A 2 7.08 -17.69 -28.95
N ALA A 3 7.38 -17.69 -30.25
CA ALA A 3 7.01 -18.77 -31.17
C ALA A 3 8.24 -19.62 -31.49
N CYS A 4 8.14 -20.94 -31.29
CA CYS A 4 9.20 -21.90 -31.57
C CYS A 4 8.88 -22.66 -32.86
N LEU A 5 9.82 -22.69 -33.81
CA LEU A 5 9.60 -23.20 -35.17
C LEU A 5 10.75 -24.13 -35.58
N SER A 6 10.44 -25.08 -36.46
CA SER A 6 11.44 -25.94 -37.12
C SER A 6 11.72 -25.42 -38.53
N PRO A 7 12.98 -25.34 -38.97
CA PRO A 7 13.33 -24.87 -40.31
C PRO A 7 13.09 -25.92 -41.41
N ALA A 8 12.63 -27.13 -41.06
CA ALA A 8 12.45 -28.21 -42.01
C ALA A 8 11.17 -28.02 -42.87
N ASP A 9 11.28 -28.31 -44.17
CA ASP A 9 10.23 -28.07 -45.16
C ASP A 9 8.96 -28.90 -44.91
N ASN A 10 9.10 -30.08 -44.28
CA ASN A 10 7.98 -30.93 -43.88
C ASN A 10 7.05 -30.29 -42.83
N ASN A 11 7.52 -29.25 -42.13
CA ASN A 11 6.78 -28.53 -41.09
C ASN A 11 6.30 -27.15 -41.57
N TYR A 12 6.31 -26.88 -42.88
CA TYR A 12 5.97 -25.57 -43.45
C TYR A 12 4.56 -25.10 -43.07
N ASP A 13 3.55 -25.95 -43.21
CA ASP A 13 2.15 -25.59 -42.94
C ASP A 13 1.88 -25.24 -41.46
N GLU A 14 2.46 -26.02 -40.55
CA GLU A 14 2.40 -25.77 -39.10
C GLU A 14 3.18 -24.51 -38.71
N THR A 15 4.33 -24.30 -39.36
CA THR A 15 5.18 -23.11 -39.15
C THR A 15 4.44 -21.85 -39.60
N LEU A 16 3.77 -21.89 -40.75
CA LEU A 16 2.96 -20.78 -41.25
C LEU A 16 1.78 -20.47 -40.32
N SER A 17 1.09 -21.51 -39.84
CA SER A 17 -0.03 -21.37 -38.91
C SER A 17 0.40 -20.75 -37.57
N THR A 18 1.57 -21.16 -37.06
CA THR A 18 2.18 -20.61 -35.84
C THR A 18 2.58 -19.14 -36.01
N LEU A 19 3.21 -18.78 -37.14
CA LEU A 19 3.57 -17.40 -37.44
C LEU A 19 2.35 -16.48 -37.57
N ARG A 20 1.27 -16.96 -38.21
CA ARG A 20 0.00 -16.23 -38.32
C ARG A 20 -0.62 -15.99 -36.94
N TYR A 21 -0.56 -16.97 -36.03
CA TYR A 21 -1.01 -16.79 -34.66
C TYR A 21 -0.15 -15.77 -33.91
N ALA A 22 1.18 -15.87 -34.00
CA ALA A 22 2.10 -14.92 -33.37
C ALA A 22 1.87 -13.47 -33.86
N ASN A 23 1.60 -13.28 -35.15
CA ASN A 23 1.27 -11.97 -35.72
C ASN A 23 -0.02 -11.40 -35.11
N ARG A 24 -1.08 -12.22 -35.00
CA ARG A 24 -2.31 -11.80 -34.31
C ARG A 24 -2.07 -11.46 -32.83
N ALA A 25 -1.28 -12.27 -32.14
CA ALA A 25 -0.95 -12.06 -30.73
C ALA A 25 -0.15 -10.76 -30.50
N LYS A 26 0.73 -10.38 -31.44
CA LYS A 26 1.44 -9.07 -31.41
C LYS A 26 0.49 -7.88 -31.40
N ASN A 27 -0.67 -8.03 -32.03
CA ASN A 27 -1.64 -6.94 -32.19
C ASN A 27 -2.59 -6.81 -30.98
N ILE A 28 -2.49 -7.70 -29.99
CA ILE A 28 -3.28 -7.62 -28.75
C ILE A 28 -2.75 -6.46 -27.91
N ARG A 29 -3.57 -5.42 -27.76
CA ARG A 29 -3.26 -4.24 -26.94
C ARG A 29 -3.83 -4.42 -25.53
N ASN A 30 -2.99 -4.76 -24.57
CA ASN A 30 -3.37 -4.79 -23.17
C ASN A 30 -3.27 -3.39 -22.56
N LYS A 31 -4.31 -2.97 -21.81
CA LYS A 31 -4.25 -1.78 -20.96
C LYS A 31 -3.64 -2.19 -19.62
N THR A 32 -2.31 -2.08 -19.50
CA THR A 32 -1.61 -2.36 -18.24
C THR A 32 -1.94 -1.27 -17.23
N ARG A 33 -2.67 -1.63 -16.17
CA ARG A 33 -2.85 -0.78 -14.99
C ARG A 33 -1.89 -1.28 -13.91
N ILE A 34 -1.28 -0.36 -13.17
CA ILE A 34 -0.57 -0.72 -11.95
C ILE A 34 -1.63 -1.25 -10.99
N ASN A 35 -1.46 -2.49 -10.53
CA ASN A 35 -2.30 -3.06 -9.49
C ASN A 35 -1.92 -2.38 -8.17
N GLU A 36 -2.52 -1.23 -7.90
CA GLU A 36 -2.53 -0.65 -6.55
C GLU A 36 -3.57 -1.40 -5.74
N ASP A 37 -3.26 -1.73 -4.49
CA ASP A 37 -4.22 -2.34 -3.60
C ASP A 37 -5.40 -1.37 -3.39
N PRO A 38 -6.65 -1.84 -3.45
CA PRO A 38 -7.82 -0.97 -3.28
C PRO A 38 -7.81 -0.25 -1.93
N LYS A 39 -7.11 -0.83 -0.94
CA LYS A 39 -6.90 -0.24 0.37
C LYS A 39 -5.96 0.95 0.32
N ASP A 40 -4.90 0.90 -0.47
CA ASP A 40 -3.91 1.98 -0.58
C ASP A 40 -4.47 3.19 -1.35
N ALA A 41 -5.29 2.93 -2.38
CA ALA A 41 -6.04 3.97 -3.08
C ALA A 41 -7.00 4.72 -2.13
N LEU A 42 -7.80 3.98 -1.34
CA LEU A 42 -8.69 4.59 -0.34
C LEU A 42 -7.91 5.31 0.76
N LEU A 43 -6.80 4.73 1.23
CA LEU A 43 -5.99 5.35 2.26
C LEU A 43 -5.39 6.68 1.79
N ARG A 44 -5.00 6.77 0.51
CA ARG A 44 -4.52 8.01 -0.09
C ARG A 44 -5.62 9.08 -0.16
N GLU A 45 -6.82 8.72 -0.61
CA GLU A 45 -7.97 9.64 -0.64
C GLU A 45 -8.31 10.14 0.76
N TYR A 46 -8.38 9.25 1.75
CA TYR A 46 -8.65 9.62 3.14
C TYR A 46 -7.56 10.52 3.72
N GLN A 47 -6.28 10.26 3.43
CA GLN A 47 -5.19 11.12 3.89
C GLN A 47 -5.25 12.52 3.24
N GLU A 48 -5.61 12.62 1.96
CA GLU A 48 -5.79 13.89 1.26
C GLU A 48 -6.97 14.69 1.82
N GLU A 49 -8.09 14.02 2.13
CA GLU A 49 -9.27 14.64 2.72
C GLU A 49 -9.00 15.11 4.15
N ILE A 50 -8.32 14.29 4.98
CA ILE A 50 -7.87 14.69 6.32
C ILE A 50 -6.97 15.93 6.25
N LYS A 51 -6.04 16.00 5.28
CA LYS A 51 -5.17 17.17 5.11
C LYS A 51 -5.95 18.42 4.73
N LYS A 52 -6.92 18.32 3.81
CA LYS A 52 -7.78 19.45 3.42
C LYS A 52 -8.60 19.96 4.59
N LEU A 53 -9.24 19.07 5.34
CA LEU A 53 -10.06 19.43 6.51
C LEU A 53 -9.20 20.06 7.62
N LYS A 54 -8.01 19.51 7.88
CA LYS A 54 -7.05 20.11 8.84
C LYS A 54 -6.58 21.49 8.39
N ALA A 55 -6.35 21.70 7.09
CA ALA A 55 -5.96 23.01 6.57
C ALA A 55 -7.08 24.05 6.74
N ILE A 56 -8.33 23.68 6.44
CA ILE A 56 -9.49 24.56 6.64
C ILE A 56 -9.67 24.89 8.13
N LEU A 57 -9.55 23.88 9.01
CA LEU A 57 -9.65 24.09 10.45
C LEU A 57 -8.50 24.96 10.98
N ALA A 58 -7.28 24.79 10.48
CA ALA A 58 -6.14 25.65 10.83
C ALA A 58 -6.33 27.08 10.32
N GLN A 59 -7.00 27.27 9.19
CA GLN A 59 -7.34 28.59 8.64
C GLN A 59 -8.48 29.26 9.43
N GLN A 60 -9.37 28.48 10.03
CA GLN A 60 -10.42 28.94 10.95
C GLN A 60 -9.92 29.11 12.40
N MET A 61 -8.87 28.39 12.80
CA MET A 61 -8.20 28.55 14.09
C MET A 61 -7.10 29.62 14.01
N SER A 62 -7.55 30.88 14.06
CA SER A 62 -6.74 31.95 14.63
C SER A 62 -6.27 31.54 16.04
N PRO A 63 -5.04 31.84 16.46
CA PRO A 63 -4.44 31.35 17.71
C PRO A 63 -4.97 32.11 18.94
N GLY A 64 -6.29 32.10 19.13
CA GLY A 64 -6.98 32.78 20.23
C GLY A 64 -8.10 31.97 20.90
N ASN A 65 -8.43 30.76 20.43
CA ASN A 65 -9.64 30.07 20.90
C ASN A 65 -9.48 28.57 21.25
N LEU A 66 -8.32 28.14 21.73
CA LEU A 66 -8.10 26.77 22.25
C LEU A 66 -7.62 26.72 23.71
N ALA A 67 -8.17 27.60 24.55
CA ALA A 67 -8.32 27.28 25.97
C ALA A 67 -9.55 26.35 26.12
N GLY A 68 -9.40 25.11 25.67
CA GLY A 68 -10.45 24.09 25.71
C GLY A 68 -9.80 22.72 25.79
N GLY A 69 -9.44 22.33 27.01
CA GLY A 69 -8.78 21.07 27.32
C GLY A 69 -9.58 19.88 26.81
N TRP A 70 -8.85 18.86 26.35
CA TRP A 70 -9.39 17.52 26.13
C TRP A 70 -9.86 16.96 27.48
N PRO A 71 -11.17 16.67 27.68
CA PRO A 71 -11.63 16.03 28.90
C PRO A 71 -11.52 14.52 28.70
N GLY A 72 -10.42 13.94 29.16
CA GLY A 72 -10.26 12.49 29.06
C GLY A 72 -8.86 11.95 29.26
N GLU A 73 -8.12 12.40 30.28
CA GLU A 73 -7.00 11.63 30.83
C GLU A 73 -6.87 11.89 32.34
N GLU A 74 -7.88 11.45 33.09
CA GLU A 74 -7.69 11.13 34.51
C GLU A 74 -7.48 9.62 34.64
N GLY A 75 -6.29 9.24 35.15
CA GLY A 75 -6.10 8.00 35.88
C GLY A 75 -5.65 6.77 35.09
N ALA A 76 -4.34 6.67 34.83
CA ALA A 76 -3.55 5.47 35.15
C ALA A 76 -2.08 5.73 34.80
N GLY A 77 -1.27 6.04 35.81
CA GLY A 77 0.19 6.03 35.66
C GLY A 77 0.64 4.65 35.20
N ARG A 78 1.03 4.54 33.93
CA ARG A 78 1.71 3.35 33.42
C ARG A 78 3.11 3.33 34.03
N PRO A 79 3.50 2.31 34.83
CA PRO A 79 4.86 2.24 35.31
C PRO A 79 5.81 2.04 34.12
N ARG A 80 6.91 2.80 34.10
CA ARG A 80 7.98 2.64 33.10
C ARG A 80 8.54 1.23 33.20
N ALA A 81 8.71 0.58 32.05
CA ALA A 81 9.19 -0.80 31.89
C ALA A 81 10.68 -1.00 32.26
N GLY A 82 11.15 -0.41 33.35
CA GLY A 82 12.52 -0.52 33.86
C GLY A 82 12.65 -0.93 35.32
N ASP A 83 11.59 -0.82 36.13
CA ASP A 83 11.67 -1.08 37.58
C ASP A 83 11.16 -2.48 37.96
N ARG A 84 11.77 -3.52 37.38
CA ARG A 84 11.73 -4.87 37.99
C ARG A 84 13.09 -5.15 38.61
N GLY A 85 13.28 -4.63 39.81
CA GLY A 85 14.32 -5.09 40.72
C GLY A 85 14.15 -6.58 40.96
N PHE A 86 15.19 -7.35 40.61
CA PHE A 86 15.29 -8.76 40.97
C PHE A 86 15.31 -8.88 42.50
N PRO A 87 14.43 -9.68 43.13
CA PRO A 87 14.58 -9.96 44.55
C PRO A 87 15.83 -10.83 44.76
N SER A 88 16.82 -10.24 45.43
CA SER A 88 18.00 -10.91 45.98
C SER A 88 17.56 -12.10 46.85
N ALA A 89 17.92 -13.31 46.44
CA ALA A 89 17.81 -14.50 47.28
C ALA A 89 18.69 -14.34 48.53
N ALA A 90 18.06 -14.29 49.70
CA ALA A 90 18.76 -14.39 50.98
C ALA A 90 19.16 -15.85 51.23
N PRO A 91 20.39 -16.14 51.71
CA PRO A 91 20.81 -17.49 52.06
C PRO A 91 20.52 -17.78 53.53
N VAL A 92 19.87 -18.92 53.80
CA VAL A 92 20.01 -19.70 55.04
C VAL A 92 19.83 -21.18 54.72
#